data_AF-A0A9D5TGX5-F1
#
_entry.id   AF-A0A9D5TGX5-F1
#
_cell.length_a   1.000
_cell.length_b   1.000
_cell.length_c   1.000
_cell.angle_alpha   90.00
_cell.angle_beta   90.00
_cell.angle_gamma   90.00
#
_symmetry.space_group_name_H-M   'P 1'
#
loop_
_entity.id
_entity.type
_entity.pdbx_description
1 polymer ?
#
loop_
_entity_poly.entity_id
_entity_poly.type
_entity_poly.pdbx_seq_one_letter_code
_entity_poly.pdbx_strand_id
1 'polypeptide(L)'
;MNNIPQDMGQMAKLLGNSGAVKQLLQSEDTKRMMQLLQGQGSVQSAAQAAAKGDSTQLMGMMQQLMRSPEGAQLVERITKKVQENGL
;
A
#
# COMPACT_ATOMS: atom_id res chain seq x y z
N MET A 1 -6.84 -19.65 -11.48
CA MET A 1 -7.27 -18.71 -10.42
C MET A 1 -6.05 -17.90 -9.99
N ASN A 2 -6.06 -16.58 -10.19
CA ASN A 2 -4.99 -15.72 -9.71
C ASN A 2 -5.23 -15.49 -8.21
N ASN A 3 -4.39 -16.07 -7.36
CA ASN A 3 -4.48 -15.91 -5.90
C ASN A 3 -3.99 -14.49 -5.58
N ILE A 4 -4.89 -13.51 -5.70
CA ILE A 4 -4.66 -12.19 -5.13
C ILE A 4 -4.47 -12.44 -3.63
N PRO A 5 -3.31 -12.13 -3.03
CA PRO A 5 -3.15 -12.25 -1.59
C PRO A 5 -4.30 -11.49 -0.93
N GLN A 6 -4.97 -12.08 0.07
CA GLN A 6 -6.19 -11.49 0.67
C GLN A 6 -5.98 -10.02 1.09
N ASP A 7 -4.74 -9.66 1.43
CA ASP A 7 -4.26 -8.30 1.71
C ASP A 7 -4.52 -7.32 0.56
N MET A 8 -4.24 -7.71 -0.69
CA MET A 8 -4.49 -6.87 -1.88
C MET A 8 -5.98 -6.72 -2.19
N GLY A 9 -6.78 -7.77 -1.97
CA GLY A 9 -8.22 -7.69 -2.18
C GLY A 9 -8.91 -6.74 -1.19
N GLN A 10 -8.43 -6.72 0.05
CA GLN A 10 -8.84 -5.77 1.08
C GLN A 10 -8.37 -4.36 0.74
N MET A 11 -7.10 -4.18 0.37
CA MET A 11 -6.56 -2.90 -0.09
C MET A 11 -7.36 -2.33 -1.29
N ALA A 12 -7.74 -3.15 -2.26
CA ALA A 12 -8.55 -2.71 -3.39
C ALA A 12 -9.96 -2.24 -2.97
N LYS A 13 -10.59 -2.95 -2.01
CA LYS A 13 -11.87 -2.52 -1.43
C LYS A 13 -11.75 -1.22 -0.64
N LEU A 14 -10.68 -1.07 0.14
CA LEU A 14 -10.36 0.17 0.84
C LEU A 14 -10.27 1.32 -0.14
N LEU A 15 -9.50 1.16 -1.21
CA LEU A 15 -9.31 2.20 -2.24
C LEU A 15 -10.64 2.62 -2.88
N GLY A 16 -11.65 1.73 -2.93
CA GLY A 16 -13.02 2.05 -3.34
C GLY A 16 -13.87 2.76 -2.28
N ASN A 17 -13.47 2.71 -1.01
CA ASN A 17 -14.12 3.37 0.12
C ASN A 17 -13.40 4.70 0.46
N SER A 18 -13.90 5.79 -0.13
CA SER A 18 -13.34 7.14 0.05
C SER A 18 -13.23 7.61 1.52
N GLY A 19 -14.09 7.12 2.43
CA GLY A 19 -14.03 7.45 3.85
C GLY A 19 -12.87 6.75 4.56
N ALA A 20 -12.74 5.44 4.33
CA ALA A 20 -11.64 4.61 4.80
C ALA A 20 -10.29 5.12 4.29
N VAL A 21 -10.21 5.45 2.99
CA VAL A 21 -9.02 6.00 2.35
C VAL A 21 -8.63 7.33 2.95
N LYS A 22 -9.59 8.23 3.20
CA LYS A 22 -9.28 9.51 3.85
C LYS A 22 -8.70 9.32 5.24
N GLN A 23 -9.27 8.42 6.05
CA GLN A 23 -8.72 8.14 7.38
C GLN A 23 -7.33 7.50 7.31
N LEU A 24 -7.12 6.59 6.36
CA LEU A 24 -5.80 6.02 6.11
C LEU A 24 -4.81 7.09 5.69
N LEU A 25 -5.12 7.94 4.70
CA LEU A 25 -4.25 9.02 4.22
C LEU A 25 -3.94 10.08 5.30
N GLN A 26 -4.85 10.28 6.25
CA GLN A 26 -4.63 11.16 7.39
C GLN A 26 -3.73 10.52 8.46
N SER A 27 -3.55 9.20 8.44
CA SER A 27 -2.67 8.49 9.38
C SER A 27 -1.20 8.82 9.12
N GLU A 28 -0.47 9.07 10.20
CA GLU A 28 0.98 9.34 10.15
C GLU A 28 1.77 8.20 9.50
N ASP A 29 1.34 6.95 9.72
CA ASP A 29 1.95 5.79 9.07
C ASP A 29 1.78 5.84 7.55
N THR A 30 0.60 6.17 7.03
CA THR A 30 0.39 6.25 5.58
C THR A 30 1.18 7.39 4.94
N LYS A 31 1.31 8.53 5.63
CA LYS A 31 2.16 9.65 5.16
C LYS A 31 3.63 9.24 5.12
N ARG A 32 4.13 8.58 6.17
CA ARG A 32 5.48 8.03 6.24
C ARG A 32 5.72 6.99 5.14
N MET A 33 4.76 6.11 4.89
CA MET A 33 4.83 5.12 3.80
C MET A 33 4.91 5.83 2.45
N MET A 34 4.08 6.85 2.21
CA MET A 34 4.12 7.63 0.97
C MET A 34 5.44 8.39 0.81
N GLN A 35 6.05 8.89 1.89
CA GLN A 35 7.37 9.53 1.83
C GLN A 35 8.47 8.53 1.48
N LEU A 36 8.47 7.33 2.07
CA LEU A 36 9.43 6.27 1.75
C LEU A 36 9.28 5.77 0.30
N LEU A 37 8.03 5.63 -0.16
CA LEU A 37 7.71 5.29 -1.54
C LEU A 37 8.15 6.38 -2.52
N GLN A 38 7.90 7.66 -2.19
CA GLN A 38 8.33 8.82 -3.00
C GLN A 38 9.85 8.94 -3.08
N GLY A 39 10.56 8.68 -1.98
CA GLY A 39 12.02 8.62 -1.94
C GLY A 39 12.62 7.52 -2.82
N GLN A 40 11.85 6.50 -3.18
CA GLN A 40 12.24 5.44 -4.14
C GLN A 40 11.89 5.78 -5.60
N GLY A 41 11.42 7.01 -5.89
CA GLY A 41 11.38 7.60 -7.23
C GLY A 41 10.32 7.06 -8.20
N SER A 42 9.47 6.11 -7.78
CA SER A 42 8.67 5.32 -8.73
C SER A 42 7.17 5.20 -8.39
N VAL A 43 6.66 5.94 -7.41
CA VAL A 43 5.26 5.78 -6.94
C VAL A 43 4.27 6.03 -8.06
N GLN A 44 4.51 7.07 -8.87
CA GLN A 44 3.61 7.45 -9.95
C GLN A 44 3.60 6.42 -11.09
N SER A 45 4.77 5.87 -11.43
CA SER A 45 4.89 4.80 -12.44
C SER A 45 4.28 3.49 -11.96
N ALA A 46 4.50 3.13 -10.69
CA ALA A 46 3.88 1.96 -10.09
C ALA A 46 2.36 2.11 -9.96
N ALA A 47 1.87 3.31 -9.62
CA ALA A 47 0.44 3.60 -9.59
C ALA A 47 -0.18 3.56 -10.99
N GLN A 48 0.50 4.07 -12.01
CA GLN A 48 0.05 3.99 -13.41
C GLN A 48 0.06 2.58 -13.95
N ALA A 49 1.09 1.79 -13.65
CA ALA A 49 1.17 0.37 -13.99
C ALA A 49 0.02 -0.39 -13.32
N ALA A 50 -0.18 -0.20 -12.02
CA ALA A 50 -1.26 -0.84 -11.27
C ALA A 50 -2.65 -0.44 -11.80
N ALA A 51 -2.84 0.82 -12.18
CA ALA A 51 -4.08 1.29 -12.81
C ALA A 51 -4.32 0.65 -14.19
N LYS A 52 -3.27 0.20 -14.89
CA LYS A 52 -3.33 -0.57 -16.13
C LYS A 52 -3.44 -2.08 -15.91
N GLY A 53 -3.49 -2.54 -14.66
CA GLY A 53 -3.51 -3.96 -14.29
C GLY A 53 -2.13 -4.60 -14.10
N ASP A 54 -1.06 -3.83 -14.24
CA ASP A 54 0.32 -4.28 -14.03
C ASP A 54 0.82 -3.88 -12.64
N SER A 55 0.69 -4.80 -11.70
CA SER A 55 1.15 -4.60 -10.32
C SER A 55 2.63 -4.94 -10.10
N THR A 56 3.40 -5.29 -11.15
CA THR A 56 4.79 -5.75 -10.98
C THR A 56 5.71 -4.67 -10.45
N GLN A 57 5.55 -3.43 -10.93
CA GLN A 57 6.26 -2.25 -10.43
C GLN A 57 5.95 -2.01 -8.95
N LEU A 58 4.66 -2.12 -8.57
CA LEU A 58 4.21 -1.92 -7.19
C LEU A 58 4.75 -3.01 -6.26
N MET A 59 4.80 -4.26 -6.73
CA MET A 59 5.42 -5.37 -6.01
C MET A 59 6.93 -5.18 -5.82
N GLY A 60 7.65 -4.69 -6.83
CA GLY A 60 9.09 -4.38 -6.70
C GLY A 60 9.36 -3.31 -5.64
N MET A 61 8.54 -2.26 -5.61
CA MET A 61 8.61 -1.21 -4.59
C MET A 61 8.29 -1.75 -3.19
N MET A 62 7.23 -2.56 -3.06
CA MET A 62 6.86 -3.21 -1.80
C MET A 62 7.98 -4.11 -1.29
N GLN A 63 8.62 -4.88 -2.17
CA GLN A 63 9.76 -5.73 -1.80
C GLN A 63 10.96 -4.92 -1.31
N GLN A 64 11.28 -3.80 -1.97
CA GLN A 64 12.33 -2.90 -1.50
C GLN A 64 11.99 -2.24 -0.16
N LEU A 65 10.72 -1.85 0.02
CA LEU A 65 10.24 -1.30 1.27
C LEU A 65 10.33 -2.33 2.40
N MET A 66 9.91 -3.57 2.16
CA MET A 66 10.00 -4.68 3.11
C MET A 66 11.45 -5.14 3.38
N ARG A 67 12.38 -4.91 2.44
CA ARG A 67 13.82 -5.12 2.69
C ARG A 67 14.40 -4.12 3.69
N SER A 68 13.70 -3.01 3.93
CA SER A 68 14.08 -2.02 4.94
C SER A 68 13.33 -2.30 6.24
N PRO A 69 14.00 -2.34 7.41
CA PRO A 69 13.34 -2.63 8.69
C PRO A 69 12.24 -1.61 8.99
N GLU A 70 12.48 -0.33 8.69
CA GLU A 70 11.49 0.73 8.89
C GLU A 70 10.28 0.58 7.94
N GLY A 71 10.51 0.16 6.69
CA GLY A 71 9.46 -0.04 5.70
C GLY A 71 8.59 -1.27 5.97
N ALA A 72 9.19 -2.39 6.39
CA ALA A 72 8.47 -3.60 6.78
C ALA A 72 7.54 -3.35 7.97
N GLN A 73 8.02 -2.66 9.01
CA GLN A 73 7.19 -2.30 10.16
C GLN A 73 6.04 -1.35 9.77
N LEU A 74 6.29 -0.42 8.87
CA LEU A 74 5.27 0.49 8.38
C LEU A 74 4.15 -0.23 7.63
N VAL A 75 4.51 -1.14 6.73
CA VAL A 75 3.53 -1.97 6.00
C VAL A 75 2.71 -2.81 6.98
N GLU A 76 3.36 -3.48 7.94
CA GLU A 76 2.67 -4.29 8.95
C GLU A 76 1.68 -3.46 9.78
N ARG A 77 2.06 -2.25 10.22
CA ARG A 77 1.17 -1.37 11.00
C ARG A 77 -0.02 -0.87 10.19
N ILE A 78 0.17 -0.58 8.91
CA ILE A 78 -0.93 -0.15 8.03
C ILE A 78 -1.88 -1.32 7.78
N THR A 79 -1.35 -2.49 7.44
CA THR A 79 -2.15 -3.73 7.27
C THR A 79 -2.94 -4.07 8.53
N LYS A 80 -2.32 -3.98 9.71
CA LYS A 80 -3.03 -4.17 10.98
C LYS A 80 -4.14 -3.13 11.18
N LYS A 81 -3.87 -1.84 10.99
CA LYS A 81 -4.89 -0.79 11.14
C LYS A 81 -6.07 -1.00 10.20
N VAL A 82 -5.80 -1.43 8.96
CA VAL A 82 -6.83 -1.77 7.98
C VAL A 82 -7.69 -2.94 8.46
N GLN A 83 -7.07 -4.02 8.93
CA GLN A 83 -7.77 -5.19 9.44
C GLN A 83 -8.56 -4.90 10.73
N GLU A 84 -7.96 -4.14 11.65
CA GLU A 84 -8.56 -3.77 12.94
C GLU A 84 -9.74 -2.81 12.79
N ASN A 85 -9.69 -1.88 11.83
CA ASN A 85 -10.79 -0.94 11.59
C ASN A 85 -11.90 -1.55 10.71
N GLY A 86 -11.78 -2.82 10.28
CA GLY A 86 -12.78 -3.50 9.45
C GLY A 86 -13.11 -2.75 8.16
N LEU A 87 -12.13 -2.03 7.62
CA LEU A 87 -12.26 -1.20 6.43
C LEU A 87 -12.18 -2.05 5.15
#